data_AF-A0A431PWE6-F1
#
_entry.id   AF-A0A431PWE6-F1
#
_cell.length_a   1.000
_cell.length_b   1.000
_cell.length_c   1.000
_cell.angle_alpha   90.00
_cell.angle_beta   90.00
_cell.angle_gamma   90.00
#
_symmetry.space_group_name_H-M   'P 1'
#
loop_
_entity.id
_entity.type
_entity.pdbx_description
1 polymer ?
#
loop_
_entity_poly.entity_id
_entity_poly.type
_entity_poly.pdbx_seq_one_letter_code
_entity_poly.pdbx_strand_id
1 'polypeptide(L)'
;MLEPPPSTVDDDGDDLFPAIGEFRGVRLFAFQPEARIERVVIPEIRRVFGMTATGELLAFLHNISHSPEARMLAERRLLEPAEQARDQRRAARVDGVKARALAAGIDSFRWADSRRHNSVLQVRAPGEPQAIRRTEPYLSAMLAEKEARREAGRRRYLEFLAARGK
;
A
#
# COMPACT_ATOMS: atom_id res chain seq x y z
N MET A 1 -27.40 21.20 20.89
CA MET A 1 -26.37 20.18 20.62
C MET A 1 -26.08 20.21 19.13
N LEU A 2 -24.91 20.70 18.75
CA LEU A 2 -24.43 20.62 17.37
C LEU A 2 -23.92 19.20 17.18
N GLU A 3 -24.54 18.44 16.27
CA GLU A 3 -23.95 17.18 15.81
C GLU A 3 -22.57 17.50 15.21
N PRO A 4 -21.52 16.73 15.54
CA PRO A 4 -20.26 16.87 14.85
C PRO A 4 -20.53 16.69 13.34
N PRO A 5 -19.84 17.44 12.46
CA PRO A 5 -19.96 17.22 11.02
C PRO A 5 -19.74 15.72 10.74
N PRO A 6 -20.42 15.15 9.72
CA PRO A 6 -20.09 13.79 9.30
C PRO A 6 -18.59 13.76 9.16
N SER A 7 -17.95 12.91 9.96
CA SER A 7 -16.51 12.78 9.94
C SER A 7 -16.11 12.68 8.48
N THR A 8 -15.14 13.48 8.07
CA THR A 8 -14.27 13.15 6.95
C THR A 8 -13.52 11.86 7.29
N VAL A 9 -14.26 10.78 7.59
CA VAL A 9 -13.78 9.43 7.38
C VAL A 9 -13.66 9.42 5.88
N ASP A 10 -12.44 9.78 5.48
CA ASP A 10 -11.94 9.72 4.14
C ASP A 10 -12.53 8.46 3.52
N ASP A 11 -13.10 8.60 2.34
CA ASP A 11 -13.37 7.48 1.46
C ASP A 11 -12.07 6.64 1.41
N ASP A 12 -11.99 5.54 2.18
CA ASP A 12 -10.76 4.76 2.33
C ASP A 12 -10.30 4.22 0.96
N GLY A 13 -11.19 4.22 -0.05
CA GLY A 13 -10.87 3.94 -1.45
C GLY A 13 -10.08 5.03 -2.16
N ASP A 14 -10.22 6.31 -1.78
CA ASP A 14 -9.56 7.45 -2.45
C ASP A 14 -8.06 7.57 -2.10
N ASP A 15 -7.62 6.95 -1.00
CA ASP A 15 -6.21 6.96 -0.55
C ASP A 15 -5.36 5.83 -1.15
N LEU A 16 -5.98 4.83 -1.78
CA LEU A 16 -5.25 3.71 -2.39
C LEU A 16 -4.58 4.14 -3.70
N PHE A 17 -3.39 3.58 -3.96
CA PHE A 17 -2.80 3.65 -5.29
C PHE A 17 -3.76 3.06 -6.33
N PRO A 18 -3.99 3.74 -7.47
CA PRO A 18 -4.75 3.13 -8.55
C PRO A 18 -3.98 1.94 -9.12
N ALA A 19 -4.68 1.01 -9.75
CA ALA A 19 -4.08 -0.19 -10.33
C ALA A 19 -4.24 -0.19 -11.84
N ILE A 20 -3.22 -0.64 -12.56
CA ILE A 20 -3.23 -0.83 -14.02
C ILE A 20 -3.67 -2.24 -14.42
N GLY A 21 -3.76 -3.15 -13.45
CA GLY A 21 -4.13 -4.54 -13.67
C GLY A 21 -3.90 -5.39 -12.44
N GLU A 22 -3.96 -6.71 -12.62
CA GLU A 22 -3.75 -7.69 -11.56
C GLU A 22 -2.84 -8.82 -12.04
N PHE A 23 -1.96 -9.30 -11.16
CA PHE A 23 -1.12 -10.46 -11.42
C PHE A 23 -1.13 -11.40 -10.20
N ARG A 24 -1.62 -12.64 -10.38
CA ARG A 24 -1.76 -13.66 -9.32
C ARG A 24 -2.53 -13.17 -8.08
N GLY A 25 -3.64 -12.45 -8.27
CA GLY A 25 -4.43 -11.95 -7.14
C GLY A 25 -3.92 -10.63 -6.55
N VAL A 26 -2.87 -10.04 -7.10
CA VAL A 26 -2.21 -8.82 -6.59
C VAL A 26 -2.41 -7.67 -7.56
N ARG A 27 -2.93 -6.55 -7.06
CA ARG A 27 -3.07 -5.30 -7.82
C ARG A 27 -1.68 -4.79 -8.21
N LEU A 28 -1.47 -4.51 -9.50
CA LEU A 28 -0.27 -3.84 -9.99
C LEU A 28 -0.49 -2.35 -9.93
N PHE A 29 0.30 -1.63 -9.12
CA PHE A 29 0.08 -0.21 -8.92
C PHE A 29 0.41 0.58 -10.18
N ALA A 30 -0.43 1.56 -10.47
CA ALA A 30 -0.27 2.46 -11.57
C ALA A 30 0.96 3.36 -11.41
N PHE A 31 1.26 4.07 -12.50
CA PHE A 31 2.35 5.04 -12.64
C PHE A 31 3.75 4.45 -12.63
N GLN A 32 3.97 3.17 -12.37
CA GLN A 32 5.32 2.61 -12.41
C GLN A 32 5.80 2.40 -13.86
N PRO A 33 7.10 2.60 -14.14
CA PRO A 33 7.66 2.23 -15.44
C PRO A 33 7.41 0.75 -15.73
N GLU A 34 6.98 0.41 -16.95
CA GLU A 34 6.75 -0.97 -17.39
C GLU A 34 7.95 -1.87 -17.11
N ALA A 35 9.16 -1.37 -17.38
CA ALA A 35 10.41 -2.08 -17.08
C ALA A 35 10.57 -2.44 -15.59
N ARG A 36 10.06 -1.63 -14.65
CA ARG A 36 10.07 -1.96 -13.21
C ARG A 36 9.09 -3.08 -12.91
N ILE A 37 7.89 -3.02 -13.50
CA ILE A 37 6.86 -4.03 -13.31
C ILE A 37 7.38 -5.39 -13.80
N GLU A 38 7.97 -5.43 -14.99
CA GLU A 38 8.49 -6.65 -15.60
C GLU A 38 9.74 -7.20 -14.90
N ARG A 39 10.68 -6.34 -14.52
CA ARG A 39 12.00 -6.78 -14.01
C ARG A 39 12.06 -6.92 -12.49
N VAL A 40 11.15 -6.29 -11.76
CA VAL A 40 11.16 -6.28 -10.29
C VAL A 40 9.86 -6.84 -9.73
N VAL A 41 8.72 -6.22 -10.02
CA VAL A 41 7.45 -6.53 -9.35
C VAL A 41 6.97 -7.94 -9.67
N ILE A 42 6.86 -8.28 -10.96
CA ILE A 42 6.38 -9.60 -11.40
C ILE A 42 7.31 -10.73 -10.90
N PRO A 43 8.65 -10.63 -11.03
CA PRO A 43 9.57 -11.62 -10.47
C PRO A 43 9.43 -11.79 -8.95
N GLU A 44 9.29 -10.70 -8.20
CA GLU A 44 9.08 -10.76 -6.75
C GLU A 44 7.74 -11.41 -6.39
N ILE A 45 6.65 -11.07 -7.09
CA ILE A 45 5.35 -11.73 -6.92
C ILE A 45 5.46 -13.23 -7.21
N ARG A 46 6.15 -13.63 -8.28
CA ARG A 46 6.39 -15.06 -8.61
C ARG A 46 7.17 -15.75 -7.49
N ARG A 47 8.20 -15.09 -6.95
CA ARG A 47 9.00 -15.61 -5.84
C ARG A 47 8.14 -15.83 -4.59
N VAL A 48 7.37 -14.83 -4.17
CA VAL A 48 6.47 -14.93 -3.00
C VAL A 48 5.40 -15.98 -3.22
N PHE A 49 4.87 -16.12 -4.45
CA PHE A 49 3.90 -17.14 -4.75
C PHE A 49 4.45 -18.57 -4.57
N GLY A 50 5.75 -18.77 -4.81
CA GLY A 50 6.44 -20.04 -4.57
C GLY A 50 6.82 -20.29 -3.11
N MET A 51 6.76 -19.28 -2.24
CA MET A 51 7.11 -19.41 -0.83
C MET A 51 6.02 -20.12 -0.03
N THR A 52 6.44 -21.06 0.80
CA THR A 52 5.55 -21.82 1.70
C THR A 52 5.95 -21.69 3.16
N ALA A 53 7.23 -21.39 3.43
CA ALA A 53 7.72 -21.23 4.79
C ALA A 53 7.28 -19.89 5.39
N THR A 54 6.59 -19.95 6.53
CA THR A 54 6.10 -18.78 7.26
C THR A 54 7.23 -17.81 7.64
N GLY A 55 8.39 -18.33 8.04
CA GLY A 55 9.55 -17.50 8.37
C GLY A 55 10.09 -16.72 7.17
N GLU A 56 10.13 -17.33 5.99
CA GLU A 56 10.56 -16.67 4.74
C GLU A 56 9.58 -15.59 4.31
N LEU A 57 8.27 -15.87 4.39
CA LEU A 57 7.22 -14.89 4.08
C LEU A 57 7.28 -13.68 5.03
N LEU A 58 7.49 -13.92 6.33
CA LEU A 58 7.59 -12.84 7.31
C LEU A 58 8.86 -12.01 7.11
N ALA A 59 10.00 -12.64 6.81
CA ALA A 59 11.24 -11.95 6.47
C ALA A 59 11.09 -11.12 5.19
N PHE A 60 10.41 -11.66 4.17
CA PHE A 60 10.11 -10.95 2.93
C PHE A 60 9.21 -9.73 3.18
N LEU A 61 8.12 -9.89 3.94
CA LEU A 61 7.20 -8.82 4.29
C LEU A 61 7.89 -7.68 5.05
N HIS A 62 8.81 -8.02 5.96
CA HIS A 62 9.56 -7.05 6.77
C HIS A 62 10.57 -6.23 5.95
N ASN A 63 11.10 -6.78 4.85
CA ASN A 63 12.09 -6.08 4.04
C ASN A 63 11.45 -5.04 3.12
N ILE A 64 11.62 -3.77 3.48
CA ILE A 64 11.09 -2.62 2.75
C ILE A 64 11.72 -2.40 1.37
N SER A 65 12.82 -3.08 1.04
CA SER A 65 13.43 -3.00 -0.30
C SER A 65 12.61 -3.75 -1.35
N HIS A 66 11.75 -4.68 -0.93
CA HIS A 66 10.86 -5.40 -1.83
C HIS A 66 9.69 -4.53 -2.27
N SER A 67 9.13 -4.85 -3.45
CA SER A 67 7.98 -4.15 -3.99
C SER A 67 6.78 -4.21 -3.03
N PRO A 68 6.06 -3.09 -2.87
CA PRO A 68 4.80 -3.02 -2.14
C PRO A 68 3.83 -4.16 -2.48
N GLU A 69 3.66 -4.43 -3.77
CA GLU A 69 2.76 -5.45 -4.30
C GLU A 69 3.14 -6.85 -3.83
N ALA A 70 4.43 -7.23 -3.92
CA ALA A 70 4.89 -8.54 -3.47
C ALA A 70 4.81 -8.68 -1.94
N ARG A 71 5.03 -7.59 -1.19
CA ARG A 71 4.89 -7.57 0.27
C ARG A 71 3.42 -7.78 0.69
N MET A 72 2.47 -7.15 0.00
CA MET A 72 1.03 -7.41 0.24
C MET A 72 0.65 -8.86 -0.05
N LEU A 73 1.23 -9.48 -1.08
CA LEU A 73 1.01 -10.92 -1.31
C LEU A 73 1.57 -11.76 -0.15
N ALA A 74 2.76 -11.42 0.35
CA ALA A 74 3.36 -12.13 1.48
C ALA A 74 2.49 -12.02 2.73
N GLU A 75 1.94 -10.84 3.02
CA GLU A 75 0.96 -10.64 4.09
C GLU A 75 -0.26 -11.55 3.91
N ARG A 76 -0.92 -11.53 2.74
CA ARG A 76 -2.10 -12.36 2.48
C ARG A 76 -1.82 -13.85 2.72
N ARG A 77 -0.67 -14.32 2.24
CA ARG A 77 -0.23 -15.72 2.43
C ARG A 77 0.10 -16.08 3.89
N LEU A 78 0.44 -15.11 4.72
CA LEU A 78 0.61 -15.32 6.17
C LEU A 78 -0.73 -15.33 6.90
N LEU A 79 -1.67 -14.48 6.48
CA LEU A 79 -2.95 -14.30 7.15
C LEU A 79 -3.94 -15.42 6.85
N GLU A 80 -4.00 -15.91 5.60
CA GLU A 80 -4.97 -16.93 5.20
C GLU A 80 -4.86 -18.23 6.05
N PRO A 81 -3.68 -18.83 6.26
CA PRO A 81 -3.57 -19.99 7.15
C PRO A 81 -3.85 -19.66 8.63
N ALA A 82 -3.57 -18.43 9.06
CA ALA A 82 -3.82 -17.99 10.43
C ALA A 82 -5.32 -17.81 10.70
N GLU A 83 -6.06 -17.31 9.71
CA GLU A 83 -7.52 -17.17 9.74
C GLU A 83 -8.18 -18.55 9.72
N GLN A 84 -7.73 -19.44 8.84
CA GLN A 84 -8.19 -20.83 8.82
C GLN A 84 -7.96 -21.56 10.17
N ALA A 85 -6.80 -21.33 10.81
CA ALA A 85 -6.52 -21.90 12.13
C ALA A 85 -7.47 -21.36 13.21
N ARG A 86 -7.79 -20.06 13.17
CA ARG A 86 -8.76 -19.43 14.09
C ARG A 86 -10.16 -20.01 13.91
N ASP A 87 -10.61 -20.18 12.67
CA ASP A 87 -11.92 -20.78 12.36
C ASP A 87 -12.02 -22.22 12.89
N GLN A 88 -10.91 -22.96 12.83
CA GLN A 88 -10.79 -24.31 13.38
C GLN A 88 -10.53 -24.33 14.90
N ARG A 89 -10.48 -23.18 15.58
CA ARG A 89 -10.13 -23.03 17.00
C ARG A 89 -8.78 -23.65 17.37
N ARG A 90 -7.81 -23.57 16.46
CA ARG A 90 -6.43 -24.02 16.63
C ARG A 90 -5.50 -22.82 16.81
N ALA A 91 -4.35 -23.05 17.46
CA ALA A 91 -3.31 -22.05 17.54
C ALA A 91 -2.74 -21.73 16.15
N ALA A 92 -2.73 -20.45 15.77
CA ALA A 92 -2.08 -19.99 14.55
C ALA A 92 -0.56 -20.05 14.72
N ARG A 93 0.15 -20.44 13.65
CA ARG A 93 1.62 -20.50 13.63
C ARG A 93 2.29 -19.15 13.39
N VAL A 94 1.52 -18.10 13.12
CA VAL A 94 2.03 -16.75 12.89
C VAL A 94 1.23 -15.70 13.66
N ASP A 95 1.92 -14.64 14.06
CA ASP A 95 1.32 -13.45 14.63
C ASP A 95 0.68 -12.61 13.50
N GLY A 96 -0.62 -12.80 13.31
CA GLY A 96 -1.39 -12.05 12.32
C GLY A 96 -1.53 -10.55 12.64
N VAL A 97 -1.34 -10.13 13.89
CA VAL A 97 -1.32 -8.69 14.23
C VAL A 97 -0.03 -8.07 13.72
N LYS A 98 1.10 -8.74 13.95
CA LYS A 98 2.40 -8.33 13.41
C LYS A 98 2.41 -8.29 11.89
N ALA A 99 1.87 -9.31 11.22
CA ALA A 99 1.79 -9.32 9.74
C ALA A 99 1.01 -8.11 9.21
N ARG A 100 -0.19 -7.83 9.76
CA ARG A 100 -1.00 -6.66 9.38
C ARG A 100 -0.27 -5.34 9.66
N ALA A 101 0.39 -5.22 10.81
CA ALA A 101 1.14 -4.02 11.15
C ALA A 101 2.30 -3.75 10.17
N LEU A 102 2.98 -4.80 9.68
CA LEU A 102 4.07 -4.66 8.71
C LEU A 102 3.59 -4.29 7.30
N ALA A 103 2.34 -4.62 6.97
CA ALA A 103 1.73 -4.35 5.68
C ALA A 103 0.87 -3.08 5.65
N ALA A 104 0.51 -2.54 6.81
CA ALA A 104 -0.39 -1.41 6.94
C ALA A 104 0.08 -0.21 6.11
N GLY A 105 -0.77 0.25 5.20
CA GLY A 105 -0.54 1.46 4.42
C GLY A 105 0.46 1.33 3.27
N ILE A 106 0.95 0.13 2.97
CA ILE A 106 1.88 -0.09 1.85
C ILE A 106 1.29 0.37 0.50
N ASP A 107 -0.03 0.33 0.36
CA ASP A 107 -0.78 0.70 -0.83
C ASP A 107 -1.43 2.10 -0.76
N SER A 108 -1.04 2.92 0.23
CA SER A 108 -1.65 4.23 0.49
C SER A 108 -0.78 5.42 0.07
N PHE A 109 -1.40 6.41 -0.59
CA PHE A 109 -0.78 7.68 -0.92
C PHE A 109 -0.44 8.49 0.33
N ARG A 110 -1.29 8.45 1.36
CA ARG A 110 -1.04 9.08 2.65
C ARG A 110 0.26 8.55 3.24
N TRP A 111 0.42 7.24 3.34
CA TRP A 111 1.63 6.59 3.87
C TRP A 111 2.89 6.86 3.05
N ALA A 112 2.75 6.99 1.73
CA ALA A 112 3.86 7.39 0.87
C ALA A 112 4.21 8.89 0.95
N ASP A 113 3.34 9.75 1.50
CA ASP A 113 3.58 11.18 1.62
C ASP A 113 4.65 11.47 2.67
N SER A 114 5.81 11.94 2.22
CA SER A 114 6.93 12.25 3.09
C SER A 114 6.64 13.36 4.09
N ARG A 115 5.65 14.21 3.82
CA ARG A 115 5.23 15.26 4.75
C ARG A 115 4.32 14.76 5.86
N ARG A 116 3.77 13.55 5.72
CA ARG A 116 2.85 12.96 6.70
C ARG A 116 3.50 11.87 7.54
N HIS A 117 4.33 11.01 6.95
CA HIS A 117 4.81 9.80 7.63
C HIS A 117 6.30 9.45 7.45
N ASN A 118 7.07 10.08 6.54
CA ASN A 118 8.51 9.79 6.44
C ASN A 118 9.38 10.76 7.24
N SER A 119 10.12 10.21 8.19
CA SER A 119 11.36 10.78 8.69
C SER A 119 12.44 10.68 7.61
N VAL A 120 13.13 11.79 7.34
CA VAL A 120 14.26 11.93 6.39
C VAL A 120 15.49 11.09 6.79
N LEU A 121 15.42 10.30 7.87
CA LEU A 121 16.57 9.72 8.57
C LEU A 121 16.90 8.27 8.21
N GLN A 122 16.62 7.80 6.99
CA GLN A 122 17.14 6.49 6.55
C GLN A 122 18.63 6.60 6.17
N VAL A 123 19.48 6.29 7.15
CA VAL A 123 20.92 6.06 6.95
C VAL A 123 21.09 4.67 6.34
N ARG A 124 21.65 4.59 5.12
CA ARG A 124 22.04 3.35 4.46
C ARG A 124 23.48 2.98 4.81
N ALA A 125 23.80 1.68 4.80
CA ALA A 125 25.18 1.24 4.97
C ALA A 125 26.04 1.67 3.77
N PRO A 126 27.33 2.02 3.97
CA PRO A 126 28.24 2.33 2.87
C PRO A 126 28.32 1.18 1.87
N GLY A 127 28.08 1.45 0.59
CA GLY A 127 28.19 0.48 -0.51
C GLY A 127 26.88 -0.23 -0.91
N GLU A 128 25.76 -0.02 -0.22
CA GLU A 128 24.48 -0.57 -0.64
C GLU A 128 23.98 0.07 -1.96
N PRO A 129 23.43 -0.71 -2.92
CA PRO A 129 22.83 -0.17 -4.12
C PRO A 129 21.75 0.83 -3.79
N GLN A 130 21.80 2.04 -4.38
CA GLN A 130 20.73 3.02 -4.22
C GLN A 130 19.39 2.43 -4.67
N ALA A 131 18.32 2.71 -3.91
CA ALA A 131 16.98 2.41 -4.42
C ALA A 131 16.82 3.19 -5.73
N ILE A 132 16.34 2.51 -6.76
CA ILE A 132 16.02 3.12 -8.04
C ILE A 132 15.02 4.25 -7.75
N ARG A 133 15.47 5.50 -7.88
CA ARG A 133 14.61 6.67 -7.70
C ARG A 133 13.52 6.64 -8.76
N ARG A 134 12.31 6.99 -8.32
CA ARG A 134 11.22 7.36 -9.23
C ARG A 134 11.71 8.53 -10.10
N THR A 135 11.45 8.46 -11.40
CA THR A 135 11.89 9.49 -12.35
C THR A 135 11.12 10.79 -12.12
N GLU A 136 11.66 11.94 -12.55
CA GLU A 136 10.96 13.22 -12.37
C GLU A 136 9.58 13.25 -13.03
N PRO A 137 9.40 12.75 -14.28
CA PRO A 137 8.08 12.66 -14.90
C PRO A 137 7.08 11.82 -14.09
N TYR A 138 7.56 10.80 -13.40
CA TYR A 138 6.75 9.97 -12.50
C TYR A 138 6.24 10.79 -11.31
N LEU A 139 7.13 11.54 -10.66
CA LEU A 139 6.78 12.30 -9.47
C LEU A 139 5.77 13.40 -9.81
N SER A 140 5.96 14.07 -10.96
CA SER A 140 5.02 15.09 -11.45
C SER A 140 3.64 14.52 -11.74
N ALA A 141 3.54 13.36 -12.43
CA ALA A 141 2.25 12.74 -12.74
C ALA A 141 1.50 12.30 -11.47
N MET A 142 2.21 11.70 -10.52
CA MET A 142 1.64 11.27 -9.24
C MET A 142 1.12 12.47 -8.42
N LEU A 143 1.86 13.59 -8.41
CA LEU A 143 1.44 14.81 -7.71
C LEU A 143 0.23 15.46 -8.39
N ALA A 144 0.21 15.52 -9.73
CA ALA A 144 -0.91 16.07 -10.49
C ALA A 144 -2.21 15.29 -10.23
N GLU A 145 -2.17 13.96 -10.22
CA GLU A 145 -3.36 13.15 -9.92
C GLU A 145 -3.84 13.34 -8.47
N LYS A 146 -2.91 13.44 -7.52
CA LYS A 146 -3.24 13.74 -6.12
C LYS A 146 -3.93 15.09 -5.96
N GLU A 147 -3.51 16.10 -6.73
CA GLU A 147 -4.16 17.41 -6.75
C GLU A 147 -5.55 17.34 -7.37
N ALA A 148 -5.70 16.65 -8.51
CA ALA A 148 -7.00 16.45 -9.16
C ALA A 148 -8.02 15.76 -8.23
N ARG A 149 -7.61 14.73 -7.47
CA ARG A 149 -8.49 14.08 -6.48
C ARG A 149 -8.89 15.01 -5.34
N ARG A 150 -7.95 15.82 -4.83
CA ARG A 150 -8.25 16.83 -3.80
C ARG A 150 -9.26 17.86 -4.28
N GLU A 151 -9.12 18.33 -5.52
CA GLU A 151 -10.08 19.25 -6.12
C GLU A 151 -11.46 18.61 -6.31
N ALA A 152 -11.52 17.36 -6.79
CA ALA A 152 -12.76 16.61 -6.92
C ALA A 152 -13.45 16.40 -5.55
N GLY A 153 -12.68 16.06 -4.52
CA GLY A 153 -13.19 15.96 -3.14
C GLY A 153 -13.70 17.31 -2.61
N ARG A 154 -12.97 18.40 -2.85
CA ARG A 154 -13.40 19.76 -2.47
C ARG A 154 -14.69 20.15 -3.18
N ARG A 155 -14.84 19.85 -4.47
CA ARG A 155 -16.06 20.11 -5.25
C ARG A 155 -17.26 19.34 -4.68
N ARG A 156 -17.11 18.03 -4.44
CA ARG A 156 -18.14 17.19 -3.80
C ARG A 156 -18.60 17.77 -2.44
N TYR A 157 -17.65 18.25 -1.63
CA TYR A 157 -17.95 18.87 -0.34
C TYR A 157 -18.75 20.18 -0.47
N LEU A 158 -18.38 21.05 -1.42
CA LEU A 158 -19.09 22.30 -1.67
C LEU A 158 -20.52 22.06 -2.19
N GLU A 159 -20.71 21.07 -3.08
CA GLU A 159 -22.03 20.65 -3.56
C GLU A 159 -22.92 20.13 -2.42
N PHE A 160 -22.35 19.32 -1.53
CA PHE A 160 -23.04 18.84 -0.33
C PHE A 160 -23.51 19.98 0.58
N LEU A 161 -22.63 20.96 0.85
CA LEU A 161 -23.00 22.13 1.66
C LEU A 161 -24.11 22.96 1.01
N ALA A 162 -24.06 23.15 -0.31
CA ALA A 162 -25.09 23.87 -1.06
C ALA A 162 -26.45 23.16 -1.01
N ALA A 163 -26.47 21.83 -1.00
CA ALA A 163 -27.70 21.03 -0.91
C ALA A 163 -28.37 21.08 0.48
N ARG A 164 -27.60 21.33 1.56
CA ARG A 164 -28.09 21.41 2.94
C ARG A 164 -28.53 22.80 3.41
N GLY A 165 -28.18 23.85 2.66
CA GLY A 165 -28.53 25.23 2.95
C GLY A 165 -29.91 25.68 2.46
N LYS A 166 -30.82 24.74 2.16
CA LYS A 166 -32.21 24.98 1.74
C LYS A 166 -33.18 24.33 2.72
#